data_AF-A0A7Z7B9H6-F1
#
_entry.id   AF-A0A7Z7B9H6-F1
#
_cell.length_a   1.000
_cell.length_b   1.000
_cell.length_c   1.000
_cell.angle_alpha   90.00
_cell.angle_beta   90.00
_cell.angle_gamma   90.00
#
_symmetry.space_group_name_H-M   'P 1'
#
loop_
_entity.id
_entity.type
_entity.pdbx_description
1 polymer ?
#
loop_
_entity_poly.entity_id
_entity_poly.type
_entity_poly.pdbx_seq_one_letter_code
_entity_poly.pdbx_strand_id
1 'polypeptide(L)'
;MVSHELLSRYGALIIFFNVLASSLGLPFPSITTLMTIAASIALAQQDLSHTLLQFGALFGAAVAGGIIGDLVWFLLGRRYGKRAFRRVIELSPSTQGSITTVERYFARWGTRVLVITRFVPGLSLVAVPLCGATAIRTRSFLLHDCISISIWACVGLLLGALLATHIDMLLSSILRFGWQVAFVAFTPALFVLYRWFARRLLSVGQQACAPTHTPLIVSSHII
;
A
#
# COMPACT_ATOMS: atom_id res chain seq x y z
N MET A 1 22.78 25.02 12.29
CA MET A 1 23.03 23.83 13.14
C MET A 1 21.74 23.23 13.72
N VAL A 2 20.79 24.03 14.22
CA VAL A 2 19.50 23.55 14.78
C VAL A 2 18.60 22.81 13.76
N SER A 3 18.67 23.17 12.47
CA SER A 3 17.85 22.56 11.41
C SER A 3 18.17 21.08 11.14
N HIS A 4 19.42 20.62 11.31
CA HIS A 4 19.81 19.23 11.07
C HIS A 4 19.42 18.28 12.21
N GLU A 5 19.48 18.76 13.46
CA GLU A 5 18.99 18.05 14.66
C GLU A 5 17.46 17.89 14.64
N LEU A 6 16.75 18.94 14.20
CA LEU A 6 15.31 18.87 13.99
C LEU A 6 14.99 17.88 12.87
N LEU A 7 15.70 17.93 11.73
CA LEU A 7 15.44 17.00 10.63
C LEU A 7 15.77 15.56 11.00
N SER A 8 16.81 15.30 11.81
CA SER A 8 17.15 13.95 12.26
C SER A 8 16.10 13.38 13.22
N ARG A 9 15.63 14.18 14.18
CA ARG A 9 14.67 13.75 15.20
C ARG A 9 13.23 13.69 14.68
N TYR A 10 12.82 14.66 13.87
CA TYR A 10 11.50 14.69 13.25
C TYR A 10 11.41 13.83 12.00
N GLY A 11 12.51 13.61 11.26
CA GLY A 11 12.52 12.75 10.07
C GLY A 11 12.16 11.30 10.41
N ALA A 12 12.73 10.76 11.48
CA ALA A 12 12.37 9.42 11.97
C ALA A 12 10.90 9.35 12.41
N LEU A 13 10.40 10.35 13.14
CA LEU A 13 8.99 10.40 13.57
C LEU A 13 8.02 10.51 12.38
N ILE A 14 8.34 11.35 11.39
CA ILE A 14 7.54 11.52 10.18
C ILE A 14 7.46 10.18 9.44
N ILE A 15 8.58 9.47 9.25
CA ILE A 15 8.59 8.16 8.62
C ILE A 15 7.79 7.15 9.45
N PHE A 16 7.97 7.13 10.76
CA PHE A 16 7.23 6.23 11.65
C PHE A 16 5.72 6.40 11.49
N PHE A 17 5.22 7.64 11.63
CA PHE A 17 3.78 7.91 11.51
C PHE A 17 3.27 7.71 10.09
N ASN A 18 4.05 8.05 9.08
CA ASN A 18 3.64 7.87 7.70
C ASN A 18 3.56 6.38 7.32
N VAL A 19 4.56 5.58 7.70
CA VAL A 19 4.56 4.13 7.47
C VAL A 19 3.45 3.47 8.28
N LEU A 20 3.24 3.90 9.53
CA LEU A 20 2.12 3.42 10.36
C LEU A 20 0.77 3.72 9.70
N ALA A 21 0.54 4.96 9.27
CA ALA A 21 -0.67 5.37 8.57
C ALA A 21 -0.88 4.57 7.27
N SER A 22 0.19 4.38 6.51
CA SER A 22 0.19 3.56 5.29
C SER A 22 -0.15 2.09 5.57
N SER A 23 0.46 1.49 6.60
CA SER A 23 0.14 0.12 7.06
C SER A 23 -1.30 0.00 7.59
N LEU A 24 -1.89 1.07 8.12
CA LEU A 24 -3.30 1.12 8.51
C LEU A 24 -4.26 1.24 7.31
N GLY A 25 -3.75 1.34 6.09
CA GLY A 25 -4.55 1.38 4.85
C GLY A 25 -4.87 2.77 4.34
N LEU A 26 -4.25 3.81 4.91
CA LEU A 26 -4.34 5.15 4.33
C LEU A 26 -3.45 5.21 3.06
N PRO A 27 -3.93 5.80 1.96
CA PRO A 27 -3.21 5.87 0.69
C PRO A 27 -2.09 6.91 0.72
N PHE A 28 -1.17 6.79 1.68
CA PHE A 28 0.01 7.63 1.77
C PHE A 28 1.17 7.02 0.99
N PRO A 29 1.92 7.83 0.22
CA PRO A 29 3.07 7.37 -0.55
C PRO A 29 4.29 7.19 0.37
N SER A 30 4.26 6.17 1.22
CA SER A 30 5.26 5.89 2.26
C SER A 30 6.67 5.65 1.70
N ILE A 31 6.79 5.04 0.52
CA ILE A 31 8.10 4.83 -0.12
C ILE A 31 8.73 6.16 -0.57
N THR A 32 7.91 7.09 -1.07
CA THR A 32 8.42 8.38 -1.57
C THR A 32 8.96 9.23 -0.43
N THR A 33 8.28 9.30 0.70
CA THR A 33 8.77 10.06 1.86
C THR A 33 10.06 9.48 2.40
N LEU A 34 10.18 8.15 2.41
CA LEU A 34 11.36 7.46 2.88
C LEU A 34 12.55 7.74 1.96
N MET A 35 12.33 7.70 0.63
CA MET A 35 13.31 8.08 -0.37
C MET A 35 13.73 9.56 -0.28
N THR A 36 12.78 10.50 -0.13
CA THR A 36 13.06 11.94 -0.08
C THR A 36 13.86 12.32 1.16
N ILE A 37 13.49 11.77 2.33
CA ILE A 37 14.22 12.05 3.58
C ILE A 37 15.62 11.42 3.54
N ALA A 38 15.74 10.19 3.04
CA ALA A 38 17.04 9.53 2.86
C ALA A 38 17.95 10.29 1.88
N ALA A 39 17.39 10.75 0.75
CA ALA A 39 18.13 11.56 -0.22
C ALA A 39 18.61 12.89 0.38
N SER A 40 17.75 13.55 1.17
CA SER A 40 18.08 14.82 1.84
C SER A 40 19.24 14.66 2.83
N ILE A 41 19.27 13.55 3.58
CA ILE A 41 20.36 13.23 4.49
C ILE A 41 21.65 12.91 3.73
N ALA A 42 21.56 12.13 2.64
CA ALA A 42 22.72 11.79 1.82
C ALA A 42 23.33 13.03 1.15
N LEU A 43 22.52 14.03 0.77
CA LEU A 43 22.98 15.31 0.22
C LEU A 43 23.61 16.25 1.25
N ALA A 44 23.34 16.08 2.55
CA ALA A 44 23.78 17.00 3.59
C ALA A 44 25.30 16.97 3.85
N GLN A 45 26.07 16.17 3.09
CA GLN A 45 27.54 16.04 3.15
C GLN A 45 28.09 15.97 4.60
N GLN A 46 27.44 15.19 5.45
CA GLN A 46 27.87 14.94 6.82
C GLN A 46 28.88 13.78 6.87
N ASP A 47 29.59 13.65 7.99
CA ASP A 47 30.45 12.50 8.25
C ASP A 47 29.69 11.17 8.05
N LEU A 48 30.41 10.17 7.53
CA LEU A 48 29.85 8.86 7.22
C LEU A 48 29.21 8.20 8.46
N SER A 49 29.80 8.39 9.65
CA SER A 49 29.29 7.87 10.92
C SER A 49 27.91 8.45 11.28
N HIS A 50 27.74 9.77 11.15
CA HIS A 50 26.47 10.44 11.42
C HIS A 50 25.39 10.04 10.40
N THR A 51 25.77 9.90 9.12
CA THR A 51 24.87 9.46 8.06
C THR A 51 24.36 8.04 8.34
N LEU A 52 25.24 7.10 8.69
CA LEU A 52 24.84 5.72 9.01
C LEU A 52 23.93 5.63 10.23
N LEU A 53 24.20 6.42 11.28
CA LEU A 53 23.33 6.49 12.46
C LEU A 53 21.92 6.97 12.11
N GLN A 54 21.81 8.00 11.28
CA GLN A 54 20.51 8.52 10.83
C GLN A 54 19.78 7.50 9.95
N PHE A 55 20.46 6.85 9.01
CA PHE A 55 19.88 5.78 8.21
C PHE A 55 19.36 4.63 9.08
N GLY A 56 20.11 4.24 10.11
CA GLY A 56 19.66 3.27 11.10
C GLY A 56 18.40 3.71 11.85
N ALA A 57 18.31 4.98 12.24
CA ALA A 57 17.14 5.53 12.90
C ALA A 57 15.91 5.54 11.98
N LEU A 58 16.06 5.95 10.71
CA LEU A 58 14.96 5.91 9.72
C LEU A 58 14.51 4.47 9.44
N PHE A 59 15.46 3.54 9.30
CA PHE A 59 15.19 2.12 9.13
C PHE A 59 14.39 1.58 10.32
N GLY A 60 14.86 1.81 11.54
CA GLY A 60 14.20 1.39 12.76
C GLY A 60 12.79 1.98 12.90
N ALA A 61 12.61 3.25 12.58
CA ALA A 61 11.32 3.91 12.58
C ALA A 61 10.34 3.31 11.56
N ALA A 62 10.79 3.06 10.32
CA ALA A 62 9.98 2.43 9.29
C ALA A 62 9.57 1.00 9.67
N VAL A 63 10.52 0.22 10.20
CA VAL A 63 10.27 -1.15 10.65
C VAL A 63 9.29 -1.18 11.82
N ALA A 64 9.49 -0.34 12.83
CA ALA A 64 8.60 -0.26 13.98
C ALA A 64 7.18 0.17 13.58
N GLY A 65 7.04 1.22 12.78
CA GLY A 65 5.74 1.70 12.31
C GLY A 65 4.99 0.66 11.48
N GLY A 66 5.71 -0.03 10.59
CA GLY A 66 5.16 -1.12 9.78
C GLY A 66 4.66 -2.28 10.62
N ILE A 67 5.52 -2.82 11.49
CA ILE A 67 5.19 -3.97 12.36
C ILE A 67 3.98 -3.65 13.24
N ILE A 68 3.92 -2.45 13.83
CA ILE A 68 2.79 -2.06 14.69
C ILE A 68 1.49 -2.03 13.88
N GLY A 69 1.50 -1.40 12.71
CA GLY A 69 0.31 -1.35 11.84
C GLY A 69 -0.14 -2.74 11.37
N ASP A 70 0.81 -3.57 10.95
CA ASP A 70 0.53 -4.91 10.44
C ASP A 70 0.10 -5.87 11.57
N LEU A 71 0.64 -5.69 12.78
CA LEU A 71 0.21 -6.44 13.97
C LEU A 71 -1.23 -6.11 14.38
N VAL A 72 -1.65 -4.85 14.27
CA VAL A 72 -3.05 -4.45 14.53
C VAL A 72 -3.98 -5.21 13.61
N TRP A 73 -3.69 -5.24 12.30
CA TRP A 73 -4.47 -6.00 11.31
C TRP A 73 -4.44 -7.51 11.54
N PHE A 74 -3.28 -8.05 11.92
CA PHE A 74 -3.12 -9.47 12.24
C PHE A 74 -3.98 -9.88 13.44
N LEU A 75 -3.96 -9.07 14.52
CA LEU A 75 -4.78 -9.29 15.70
C LEU A 75 -6.26 -9.14 15.40
N LEU A 76 -6.63 -8.16 14.55
CA LEU A 76 -7.99 -8.01 14.04
C LEU A 76 -8.44 -9.28 13.31
N GLY A 77 -7.65 -9.75 12.35
CA GLY A 77 -7.93 -11.00 11.61
C GLY A 77 -8.06 -12.21 12.53
N ARG A 78 -7.24 -12.28 13.59
CA ARG A 78 -7.28 -13.35 14.59
C ARG A 78 -8.51 -13.29 15.50
N ARG A 79 -8.93 -12.09 15.92
CA ARG A 79 -10.07 -11.89 16.83
C ARG A 79 -11.41 -12.07 16.12
N TYR A 80 -11.55 -11.56 14.90
CA TYR A 80 -12.79 -11.65 14.12
C TYR A 80 -12.92 -13.00 13.37
N GLY A 81 -11.81 -13.69 13.13
CA GLY A 81 -11.77 -15.04 12.59
C GLY A 81 -12.36 -15.19 11.18
N LYS A 82 -12.32 -16.42 10.64
CA LYS A 82 -12.87 -16.73 9.30
C LYS A 82 -14.38 -16.44 9.18
N ARG A 83 -15.15 -16.53 10.28
CA ARG A 83 -16.62 -16.42 10.26
C ARG A 83 -17.14 -14.99 10.09
N ALA A 84 -16.50 -13.99 10.70
CA ALA A 84 -16.90 -12.59 10.51
C ALA A 84 -16.46 -12.07 9.12
N PHE A 85 -15.25 -12.42 8.68
CA PHE A 85 -14.77 -12.05 7.35
C PHE A 85 -15.64 -12.65 6.25
N ARG A 86 -16.05 -13.92 6.34
CA ARG A 86 -16.91 -14.54 5.30
C ARG A 86 -18.23 -13.80 5.10
N ARG A 87 -18.88 -13.33 6.18
CA ARG A 87 -20.12 -12.53 6.07
C ARG A 87 -19.88 -11.16 5.44
N VAL A 88 -18.81 -10.47 5.83
CA VAL A 88 -18.48 -9.14 5.28
C VAL A 88 -18.03 -9.22 3.80
N ILE A 89 -17.35 -10.32 3.43
CA ILE A 89 -16.92 -10.60 2.05
C ILE A 89 -18.10 -11.03 1.18
N GLU A 90 -19.04 -11.84 1.70
CA GLU A 90 -20.28 -12.22 1.01
C GLU A 90 -21.18 -11.01 0.72
N LEU A 91 -21.12 -9.97 1.56
CA LEU A 91 -21.88 -8.72 1.38
C LEU A 91 -21.25 -7.75 0.34
N SER A 92 -19.98 -7.93 -0.06
CA SER A 92 -19.27 -7.01 -0.97
C SER A 92 -18.72 -7.74 -2.22
N PRO A 93 -19.48 -7.75 -3.34
CA PRO A 93 -19.07 -8.39 -4.59
C PRO A 93 -17.76 -7.85 -5.17
N SER A 94 -17.44 -6.56 -4.95
CA SER A 94 -16.22 -5.93 -5.44
C SER A 94 -14.94 -6.40 -4.75
N THR A 95 -15.04 -6.97 -3.54
CA THR A 95 -13.88 -7.40 -2.74
C THR A 95 -13.51 -8.88 -3.00
N GLN A 96 -14.41 -9.67 -3.58
CA GLN A 96 -14.20 -11.11 -3.80
C GLN A 96 -13.01 -11.43 -4.73
N GLY A 97 -12.74 -10.58 -5.74
CA GLY A 97 -11.65 -10.80 -6.70
C GLY A 97 -10.25 -10.65 -6.11
N SER A 98 -10.03 -9.65 -5.24
CA SER A 98 -8.76 -9.48 -4.52
C SER A 98 -8.56 -10.57 -3.48
N ILE A 99 -9.63 -11.03 -2.83
CA ILE A 99 -9.55 -12.06 -1.78
C ILE A 99 -9.24 -13.44 -2.36
N THR A 100 -9.93 -13.87 -3.42
CA THR A 100 -9.66 -15.16 -4.08
C THR A 100 -8.24 -15.23 -4.62
N THR A 101 -7.72 -14.11 -5.11
CA THR A 101 -6.32 -13.99 -5.55
C THR A 101 -5.36 -14.19 -4.38
N VAL A 102 -5.57 -13.48 -3.27
CA VAL A 102 -4.74 -13.59 -2.07
C VAL A 102 -4.84 -14.99 -1.44
N GLU A 103 -6.03 -15.58 -1.36
CA GLU A 103 -6.23 -16.96 -0.88
C GLU A 103 -5.48 -17.98 -1.74
N ARG A 104 -5.48 -17.83 -3.06
CA ARG A 104 -4.75 -18.72 -3.97
C ARG A 104 -3.23 -18.60 -3.79
N TYR A 105 -2.71 -17.39 -3.64
CA TYR A 105 -1.30 -17.19 -3.31
C TYR A 105 -0.96 -17.73 -1.92
N PHE A 106 -1.85 -17.53 -0.95
CA PHE A 106 -1.69 -18.01 0.42
C PHE A 106 -1.70 -19.54 0.51
N ALA A 107 -2.60 -20.20 -0.22
CA ALA A 107 -2.68 -21.66 -0.27
C ALA A 107 -1.41 -22.30 -0.84
N ARG A 108 -0.71 -21.59 -1.74
CA ARG A 108 0.49 -22.10 -2.42
C ARG A 108 1.81 -21.73 -1.71
N TRP A 109 1.85 -20.58 -1.04
CA TRP A 109 3.10 -20.00 -0.49
C TRP A 109 3.07 -19.69 1.02
N GLY A 110 1.89 -19.73 1.66
CA GLY A 110 1.73 -19.51 3.10
C GLY A 110 2.26 -18.16 3.59
N THR A 111 3.00 -18.14 4.71
CA THR A 111 3.62 -16.93 5.27
C THR A 111 4.66 -16.28 4.37
N ARG A 112 5.19 -16.97 3.36
CA ARG A 112 6.19 -16.40 2.45
C ARG A 112 5.60 -15.30 1.55
N VAL A 113 4.28 -15.30 1.35
CA VAL A 113 3.55 -14.26 0.61
C VAL A 113 3.77 -12.87 1.22
N LEU A 114 3.95 -12.78 2.54
CA LEU A 114 4.15 -11.52 3.26
C LEU A 114 5.36 -10.71 2.75
N VAL A 115 6.37 -11.39 2.19
CA VAL A 115 7.55 -10.71 1.64
C VAL A 115 7.19 -9.92 0.37
N ILE A 116 6.26 -10.44 -0.42
CA ILE A 116 5.88 -9.85 -1.71
C ILE A 116 4.74 -8.83 -1.55
N THR A 117 3.93 -8.97 -0.50
CA THR A 117 2.74 -8.12 -0.29
C THR A 117 3.05 -6.64 -0.16
N ARG A 118 4.22 -6.27 0.38
CA ARG A 118 4.59 -4.85 0.56
C ARG A 118 4.99 -4.16 -0.73
N PHE A 119 5.38 -4.94 -1.75
CA PHE A 119 5.65 -4.42 -3.10
C PHE A 119 4.37 -4.23 -3.92
N VAL A 120 3.29 -4.92 -3.56
CA VAL A 120 2.00 -4.85 -4.25
C VAL A 120 0.97 -4.15 -3.35
N PRO A 121 0.77 -2.82 -3.51
CA PRO A 121 -0.18 -2.09 -2.68
C PRO A 121 -1.59 -2.69 -2.79
N GLY A 122 -2.24 -2.86 -1.63
CA GLY A 122 -3.54 -3.52 -1.51
C GLY A 122 -3.48 -5.02 -1.23
N LEU A 123 -2.39 -5.72 -1.59
CA LEU A 123 -2.23 -7.14 -1.27
C LEU A 123 -1.99 -7.34 0.24
N SER A 124 -1.17 -6.47 0.85
CA SER A 124 -0.86 -6.47 2.29
C SER A 124 -2.11 -6.31 3.16
N LEU A 125 -3.03 -5.42 2.77
CA LEU A 125 -4.27 -5.14 3.52
C LEU A 125 -5.18 -6.36 3.66
N VAL A 126 -5.11 -7.31 2.72
CA VAL A 126 -5.91 -8.54 2.75
C VAL A 126 -5.09 -9.71 3.31
N ALA A 127 -3.81 -9.81 2.94
CA ALA A 127 -2.94 -10.92 3.35
C ALA A 127 -2.67 -10.95 4.86
N VAL A 128 -2.44 -9.79 5.47
CA VAL A 128 -2.15 -9.67 6.91
C VAL A 128 -3.33 -10.14 7.79
N PRO A 129 -4.57 -9.66 7.60
CA PRO A 129 -5.71 -10.18 8.37
C PRO A 129 -6.03 -11.64 8.02
N LEU A 130 -5.77 -12.10 6.79
CA LEU A 130 -5.93 -13.51 6.41
C LEU A 130 -4.96 -14.44 7.18
N CYS A 131 -3.71 -14.01 7.38
CA CYS A 131 -2.75 -14.68 8.26
C CYS A 131 -3.29 -14.80 9.69
N GLY A 132 -3.90 -13.72 10.20
CA GLY A 132 -4.55 -13.72 11.52
C GLY A 132 -5.71 -14.72 11.60
N ALA A 133 -6.56 -14.75 10.57
CA ALA A 133 -7.73 -15.62 10.50
C ALA A 133 -7.39 -17.11 10.32
N THR A 134 -6.19 -17.41 9.80
CA THR A 134 -5.68 -18.78 9.63
C THR A 134 -4.95 -19.32 10.85
N ALA A 135 -5.00 -18.61 11.99
CA ALA A 135 -4.43 -19.01 13.28
C ALA A 135 -2.92 -19.30 13.23
N ILE A 136 -2.20 -18.63 12.34
CA ILE A 136 -0.74 -18.72 12.28
C ILE A 136 -0.13 -18.21 13.59
N ARG A 137 0.95 -18.84 14.05
CA ARG A 137 1.65 -18.43 15.27
C ARG A 137 2.21 -17.01 15.08
N THR A 138 1.87 -16.10 15.99
CA THR A 138 2.27 -14.67 15.92
C THR A 138 3.77 -14.48 15.67
N ARG A 139 4.62 -15.34 16.27
CA ARG A 139 6.08 -15.31 16.06
C ARG A 139 6.49 -15.58 14.61
N SER A 140 5.86 -16.55 13.95
CA SER A 140 6.16 -16.86 12.55
C SER A 140 5.72 -15.73 11.63
N PHE A 141 4.52 -15.17 11.86
CA PHE A 141 4.03 -13.99 11.16
C PHE A 141 5.01 -12.81 11.30
N LEU A 142 5.35 -12.44 12.54
CA LEU A 142 6.27 -11.33 12.82
C LEU A 142 7.63 -11.52 12.16
N LEU A 143 8.21 -12.73 12.14
CA LEU A 143 9.49 -12.96 11.48
C LEU A 143 9.43 -12.68 9.97
N HIS A 144 8.41 -13.19 9.27
CA HIS A 144 8.27 -12.98 7.83
C HIS A 144 7.91 -11.53 7.50
N ASP A 145 7.08 -10.91 8.34
CA ASP A 145 6.68 -9.51 8.22
C ASP A 145 7.86 -8.56 8.46
N CYS A 146 8.64 -8.80 9.52
CA CYS A 146 9.90 -8.09 9.77
C CYS A 146 10.86 -8.19 8.58
N ILE A 147 11.03 -9.37 7.98
CA ILE A 147 11.88 -9.56 6.80
C ILE A 147 11.34 -8.73 5.63
N SER A 148 10.03 -8.77 5.37
CA SER A 148 9.38 -7.99 4.32
C SER A 148 9.63 -6.49 4.49
N ILE A 149 9.32 -5.95 5.67
CA ILE A 149 9.46 -4.52 5.97
C ILE A 149 10.92 -4.10 5.93
N SER A 150 11.84 -4.95 6.41
CA SER A 150 13.27 -4.68 6.38
C SER A 150 13.78 -4.58 4.94
N ILE A 151 13.42 -5.53 4.08
CA ILE A 151 13.81 -5.51 2.67
C ILE A 151 13.24 -4.24 2.01
N TRP A 152 11.96 -3.96 2.22
CA TRP A 152 11.30 -2.78 1.66
C TRP A 152 11.93 -1.46 2.11
N ALA A 153 12.21 -1.32 3.41
CA ALA A 153 12.85 -0.12 3.96
C ALA A 153 14.29 0.03 3.45
N CYS A 154 15.05 -1.07 3.37
CA CYS A 154 16.40 -1.07 2.83
C CYS A 154 16.42 -0.60 1.37
N VAL A 155 15.51 -1.12 0.54
CA VAL A 155 15.36 -0.68 -0.86
C VAL A 155 15.03 0.81 -0.93
N GLY A 156 14.09 1.31 -0.13
CA GLY A 156 13.74 2.73 -0.12
C GLY A 156 14.89 3.65 0.33
N LEU A 157 15.64 3.24 1.36
CA LEU A 157 16.82 3.99 1.85
C LEU A 157 17.94 4.01 0.81
N LEU A 158 18.28 2.86 0.23
CA LEU A 158 19.32 2.74 -0.78
C LEU A 158 18.96 3.53 -2.04
N LEU A 159 17.72 3.43 -2.52
CA LEU A 159 17.25 4.20 -3.66
C LEU A 159 17.28 5.71 -3.36
N GLY A 160 16.92 6.14 -2.16
CA GLY A 160 17.06 7.54 -1.75
C GLY A 160 18.50 8.02 -1.75
N ALA A 161 19.42 7.23 -1.20
CA ALA A 161 20.85 7.54 -1.19
C ALA A 161 21.47 7.58 -2.61
N LEU A 162 21.11 6.62 -3.47
CA LEU A 162 21.56 6.57 -4.86
C LEU A 162 20.98 7.73 -5.67
N LEU A 163 19.72 8.10 -5.44
CA LEU A 163 19.13 9.29 -6.04
C LEU A 163 19.96 10.53 -5.67
N ALA A 164 20.36 10.68 -4.41
CA ALA A 164 21.17 11.82 -3.97
C ALA A 164 22.45 11.99 -4.77
N THR A 165 23.18 10.90 -5.04
CA THR A 165 24.38 10.93 -5.89
C THR A 165 24.11 11.26 -7.36
N HIS A 166 22.87 11.11 -7.83
CA HIS A 166 22.47 11.42 -9.21
C HIS A 166 21.67 12.72 -9.32
N ILE A 167 21.43 13.46 -8.24
CA ILE A 167 20.62 14.69 -8.24
C ILE A 167 21.24 15.78 -9.12
N ASP A 168 22.58 15.90 -9.22
CA ASP A 168 23.20 16.89 -10.12
C ASP A 168 22.93 16.59 -11.62
N MET A 169 22.83 15.30 -11.98
CA MET A 169 22.49 14.86 -13.35
C MET A 169 20.98 14.89 -13.61
N LEU A 170 20.16 14.65 -12.58
CA LEU A 170 18.70 14.71 -12.64
C LEU A 170 18.20 16.15 -12.66
N LEU A 171 18.80 17.08 -11.91
CA LEU A 171 18.37 18.49 -11.85
C LEU A 171 18.62 19.21 -13.19
N SER A 172 19.73 18.90 -13.86
CA SER A 172 20.01 19.37 -15.23
C SER A 172 19.10 18.74 -16.28
N SER A 173 18.66 17.48 -16.06
CA SER A 173 17.71 16.80 -16.93
C SER A 173 16.25 17.22 -16.69
N ILE A 174 15.83 17.48 -15.45
CA ILE A 174 14.46 17.89 -15.09
C ILE A 174 14.14 19.30 -15.62
N LEU A 175 15.13 20.20 -15.62
CA LEU A 175 15.00 21.54 -16.19
C LEU A 175 14.96 21.52 -17.73
N ARG A 176 15.51 20.48 -18.39
CA ARG A 176 15.41 20.29 -19.85
C ARG A 176 14.21 19.46 -20.28
N PHE A 177 13.73 18.54 -19.44
CA PHE A 177 12.72 17.53 -19.79
C PHE A 177 11.44 17.59 -18.94
N GLY A 178 11.11 18.76 -18.37
CA GLY A 178 9.92 18.94 -17.53
C GLY A 178 8.61 18.48 -18.18
N TRP A 179 8.47 18.61 -19.50
CA TRP A 179 7.31 18.11 -20.25
C TRP A 179 7.24 16.57 -20.34
N GLN A 180 8.38 15.88 -20.46
CA GLN A 180 8.39 14.43 -20.64
C GLN A 180 8.09 13.68 -19.34
N VAL A 181 8.58 14.17 -18.21
CA VAL A 181 8.25 13.62 -16.88
C VAL A 181 6.77 13.83 -16.57
N ALA A 182 6.20 15.00 -16.95
CA ALA A 182 4.77 15.23 -16.87
C ALA A 182 3.99 14.21 -17.71
N PHE A 183 4.43 13.89 -18.93
CA PHE A 183 3.77 12.87 -19.77
C PHE A 183 3.80 11.46 -19.18
N VAL A 184 4.94 11.05 -18.59
CA VAL A 184 5.10 9.73 -17.96
C VAL A 184 4.29 9.60 -16.67
N ALA A 185 4.07 10.69 -15.94
CA ALA A 185 3.19 10.71 -14.77
C ALA A 185 1.70 10.86 -15.15
N PHE A 186 1.41 11.59 -16.23
CA PHE A 186 0.05 11.88 -16.70
C PHE A 186 -0.59 10.67 -17.38
N THR A 187 0.18 9.87 -18.11
CA THR A 187 -0.33 8.66 -18.78
C THR A 187 -0.92 7.62 -17.82
N PRO A 188 -0.26 7.21 -16.71
CA PRO A 188 -0.87 6.30 -15.75
C PRO A 188 -2.03 6.94 -15.00
N ALA A 189 -1.95 8.24 -14.66
CA ALA A 189 -3.05 8.97 -14.02
C ALA A 189 -4.31 9.03 -14.91
N LEU A 190 -4.13 9.31 -16.20
CA LEU A 190 -5.19 9.35 -17.20
C LEU A 190 -5.74 7.95 -17.48
N PHE A 191 -4.89 6.92 -17.51
CA PHE A 191 -5.33 5.53 -17.66
C PHE A 191 -6.19 5.07 -16.48
N VAL A 192 -5.79 5.42 -15.25
CA VAL A 192 -6.56 5.14 -14.03
C VAL A 192 -7.88 5.90 -14.04
N LEU A 193 -7.88 7.18 -14.43
CA LEU A 193 -9.07 8.01 -14.52
C LEU A 193 -10.05 7.53 -15.61
N TYR A 194 -9.54 7.20 -16.80
CA TYR A 194 -10.32 6.60 -17.88
C TYR A 194 -10.95 5.29 -17.43
N ARG A 195 -10.17 4.43 -16.79
CA ARG A 195 -10.67 3.14 -16.31
C ARG A 195 -11.69 3.29 -15.17
N TRP A 196 -11.55 4.32 -14.35
CA TRP A 196 -12.53 4.67 -13.31
C TRP A 196 -13.84 5.20 -13.90
N PHE A 197 -13.77 6.06 -14.91
CA PHE A 197 -14.94 6.57 -15.63
C PHE A 197 -15.63 5.49 -16.48
N ALA A 198 -14.87 4.66 -17.18
CA ALA A 198 -15.41 3.55 -17.98
C ALA A 198 -16.19 2.54 -17.11
N ARG A 199 -15.73 2.30 -15.88
CA ARG A 199 -16.48 1.48 -14.91
C ARG A 199 -17.79 2.13 -14.45
N ARG A 200 -17.85 3.47 -14.35
CA ARG A 200 -19.05 4.21 -13.96
C ARG A 200 -20.08 4.33 -15.09
N LEU A 201 -19.64 4.43 -16.34
CA LEU A 201 -20.52 4.53 -17.51
C LEU A 201 -21.19 3.18 -17.82
N LEU A 202 -20.52 2.06 -17.58
CA LEU A 202 -21.10 0.72 -17.80
C LEU A 202 -22.16 0.33 -16.76
N SER A 203 -22.14 0.90 -15.54
CA SER A 203 -23.16 0.65 -14.52
C SER A 203 -24.44 1.48 -14.68
N VAL A 204 -24.44 2.52 -15.51
CA VAL A 204 -25.63 3.34 -15.80
C VAL A 204 -26.43 2.77 -17.00
N GLY A 205 -25.77 2.08 -17.93
CA GLY A 205 -26.43 1.52 -19.12
C GLY A 205 -27.28 0.26 -18.89
N GLN A 206 -27.06 -0.48 -17.80
CA GLN A 206 -27.69 -1.78 -17.59
C GLN A 206 -29.08 -1.72 -16.90
N GLN A 207 -29.48 -0.56 -16.38
CA GLN A 207 -30.84 -0.35 -15.84
C GLN A 207 -31.87 0.05 -16.91
N ALA A 208 -31.44 0.43 -18.12
CA ALA A 208 -32.35 0.86 -19.19
C ALA A 208 -32.94 -0.31 -20.01
N CYS A 209 -32.43 -1.53 -19.86
CA CYS A 209 -32.86 -2.70 -20.64
C CYS A 209 -33.22 -3.91 -19.75
N ALA A 210 -33.88 -3.65 -18.62
CA ALA A 210 -34.62 -4.70 -17.93
C ALA A 210 -36.03 -4.77 -18.55
N PRO A 211 -36.42 -5.87 -19.23
CA PRO A 211 -37.77 -6.01 -19.72
C PRO A 211 -38.73 -6.05 -18.53
N THR A 212 -39.60 -5.05 -18.47
CA THR A 212 -40.68 -4.93 -17.51
C THR A 212 -41.72 -6.00 -17.83
N HIS A 213 -41.61 -7.19 -17.22
CA HIS A 213 -42.74 -8.12 -17.18
C HIS A 213 -43.78 -7.58 -16.18
N THR A 214 -44.65 -6.71 -16.69
CA THR A 214 -45.91 -6.34 -16.06
C THR A 214 -46.80 -7.57 -15.90
N PRO A 215 -47.33 -7.87 -14.70
CA PRO A 215 -48.42 -8.81 -14.56
C PRO A 215 -49.70 -8.11 -15.02
N LEU A 216 -50.22 -8.50 -16.19
CA LEU A 216 -51.55 -8.09 -16.61
C LEU A 216 -52.59 -8.89 -15.81
N ILE A 217 -53.08 -8.26 -14.75
CA ILE A 217 -54.40 -8.53 -14.19
C ILE A 217 -55.41 -7.99 -15.20
N VAL A 218 -56.04 -8.87 -15.97
CA VAL A 218 -57.34 -8.60 -16.59
C VAL A 218 -58.31 -9.61 -16.01
N SER A 219 -59.12 -9.10 -15.09
CA SER A 219 -60.29 -9.76 -14.55
C SER A 219 -61.46 -9.57 -15.54
N SER A 220 -62.11 -10.69 -15.89
CA SER A 220 -63.58 -10.86 -15.87
C SER A 220 -64.50 -10.23 -16.94
N HIS A 221 -65.15 -11.14 -17.70
CA HIS A 221 -66.60 -11.24 -18.08
C HIS A 221 -67.20 -10.54 -19.34
N ILE A 222 -68.15 -11.28 -19.98
CA ILE A 222 -69.22 -10.90 -20.95
C ILE A 222 -68.75 -10.92 -22.42
N ILE A 223 -69.25 -11.71 -23.39
CA ILE A 223 -70.56 -12.32 -23.74
C ILE A 223 -70.33 -13.73 -24.31
#